data_AF-A0A2A6E425-F1
#
_entry.id   AF-A0A2A6E425-F1
#
_cell.length_a   1.000
_cell.length_b   1.000
_cell.length_c   1.000
_cell.angle_alpha   90.00
_cell.angle_beta   90.00
_cell.angle_gamma   90.00
#
_symmetry.space_group_name_H-M   'P 1'
#
loop_
_entity.id
_entity.type
_entity.pdbx_description
1 polymer ?
#
loop_
_entity_poly.entity_id
_entity_poly.type
_entity_poly.pdbx_seq_one_letter_code
_entity_poly.pdbx_strand_id
1 'polypeptide(L)'
;MRVFQVVGYHNAGKTTLVCRLIERLQAAGYRVGVVKHDAHGFEVDREGKDTWRHRRAGADPVAIVSKTGTAWMSFRPLSLAELLARMDGADVVLVEGFKEEAYPKIVVVRSPDDWELAGRLRGVMAVAAWPEALGNRSGVECPVFSADDVEEIFGRLVAGMKDAGSCGRFEREEGRPHEG
;
A
#
# COMPACT_ATOMS: atom_id res chain seq x y z
N MET A 1 -9.83 7.38 6.29
CA MET A 1 -8.78 6.59 5.64
C MET A 1 -8.23 7.31 4.41
N ARG A 2 -6.91 7.37 4.27
CA ARG A 2 -6.14 7.82 3.09
C ARG A 2 -5.33 6.63 2.57
N VAL A 3 -5.13 6.53 1.26
CA VAL A 3 -4.43 5.39 0.64
C VAL A 3 -3.27 5.91 -0.20
N PHE A 4 -2.09 5.35 0.04
CA PHE A 4 -0.87 5.68 -0.71
C PHE A 4 -0.18 4.40 -1.15
N GLN A 5 0.31 4.36 -2.39
CA GLN A 5 1.08 3.20 -2.86
C GLN A 5 2.59 3.46 -2.76
N VAL A 6 3.33 2.41 -2.48
CA VAL A 6 4.79 2.36 -2.61
C VAL A 6 5.10 1.29 -3.65
N VAL A 7 5.64 1.73 -4.79
CA VAL A 7 5.86 0.89 -5.98
C VAL A 7 7.33 0.96 -6.39
N GLY A 8 7.79 0.00 -7.19
CA GLY A 8 9.20 -0.15 -7.54
C GLY A 8 9.51 -1.58 -7.90
N TYR A 9 10.61 -1.81 -8.63
CA TYR A 9 11.04 -3.15 -9.02
C TYR A 9 11.39 -4.03 -7.81
N HIS A 10 11.54 -5.34 -8.06
CA HIS A 10 11.96 -6.29 -7.03
C HIS A 10 13.31 -5.82 -6.43
N ASN A 11 13.49 -5.99 -5.12
CA ASN A 11 14.66 -5.49 -4.39
C ASN A 11 14.93 -3.98 -4.44
N ALA A 12 13.98 -3.13 -4.85
CA ALA A 12 14.16 -1.68 -4.85
C ALA A 12 14.23 -1.05 -3.43
N GLY A 13 14.00 -1.81 -2.36
CA GLY A 13 13.96 -1.27 -0.98
C GLY A 13 12.57 -0.79 -0.52
N LYS A 14 11.50 -1.16 -1.24
CA LYS A 14 10.10 -0.81 -0.90
C LYS A 14 9.73 -1.19 0.53
N THR A 15 9.95 -2.45 0.91
CA THR A 15 9.60 -2.95 2.24
C THR A 15 10.30 -2.16 3.34
N THR A 16 11.58 -1.82 3.15
CA THR A 16 12.34 -0.99 4.11
C THR A 16 11.72 0.40 4.24
N LEU A 17 11.40 1.05 3.13
CA LEU A 17 10.76 2.36 3.13
C LEU A 17 9.37 2.30 3.80
N VAL A 18 8.56 1.29 3.47
CA VAL A 18 7.24 1.07 4.06
C VAL A 18 7.34 0.90 5.57
N CYS A 19 8.24 0.07 6.09
CA CYS A 19 8.45 -0.09 7.54
C CYS A 19 8.77 1.25 8.22
N ARG A 20 9.73 2.01 7.67
CA ARG A 20 10.11 3.32 8.24
C ARG A 20 8.96 4.33 8.21
N LEU A 21 8.16 4.33 7.15
CA LEU A 21 6.97 5.17 7.06
C LEU A 21 5.88 4.75 8.05
N ILE A 22 5.69 3.45 8.30
CA ILE A 22 4.76 2.96 9.33
C ILE A 22 5.18 3.50 10.69
N GLU A 23 6.44 3.29 11.08
CA GLU A 23 6.97 3.77 12.36
C GLU A 23 6.76 5.28 12.50
N ARG A 24 7.08 6.03 11.45
CA ARG A 24 6.98 7.49 11.46
C ARG A 24 5.53 8.01 11.50
N LEU A 25 4.62 7.35 10.78
CA LEU A 25 3.18 7.66 10.80
C LEU A 25 2.55 7.32 12.15
N GLN A 26 2.92 6.18 12.74
CA GLN A 26 2.46 5.79 14.08
C GLN A 26 2.97 6.77 15.15
N ALA A 27 4.23 7.20 15.06
CA ALA A 27 4.78 8.24 15.94
C ALA A 27 4.04 9.58 15.81
N ALA A 28 3.43 9.85 14.65
CA ALA A 28 2.56 11.01 14.41
C ALA A 28 1.10 10.79 14.84
N GLY A 29 0.76 9.64 15.44
CA GLY A 29 -0.57 9.35 15.96
C GLY A 29 -1.56 8.74 14.96
N TYR A 30 -1.11 8.36 13.75
CA TYR A 30 -1.99 7.70 12.77
C TYR A 30 -2.07 6.20 13.04
N ARG A 31 -3.28 5.64 12.93
CA ARG A 31 -3.48 4.19 12.81
C ARG A 31 -3.19 3.76 11.38
N VAL A 32 -2.12 2.99 11.19
CA VAL A 32 -1.62 2.59 9.87
C VAL A 32 -2.02 1.16 9.54
N GLY A 33 -2.65 0.99 8.38
CA GLY A 33 -2.85 -0.30 7.74
C GLY A 33 -1.85 -0.54 6.61
N VAL A 34 -1.61 -1.81 6.27
CA VAL A 34 -0.74 -2.19 5.13
C VAL A 34 -1.42 -3.22 4.26
N VAL A 35 -1.33 -3.03 2.94
CA VAL A 35 -1.66 -4.04 1.94
C VAL A 35 -0.39 -4.31 1.14
N LYS A 36 -0.02 -5.59 1.00
CA LYS A 36 1.12 -6.00 0.15
C LYS A 36 0.61 -6.89 -0.97
N HIS A 37 1.03 -6.60 -2.20
CA HIS A 37 0.84 -7.47 -3.35
C HIS A 37 2.10 -8.26 -3.65
N ASP A 38 2.03 -9.59 -3.52
CA ASP A 38 3.10 -10.51 -3.91
C ASP A 38 2.67 -11.31 -5.14
N ALA A 39 3.44 -11.19 -6.23
CA ALA A 39 3.15 -11.88 -7.48
C ALA A 39 3.49 -13.38 -7.43
N HIS A 40 4.25 -13.83 -6.43
CA HIS A 40 4.73 -15.21 -6.31
C HIS A 40 3.95 -16.06 -5.29
N GLY A 41 2.92 -15.49 -4.65
CA GLY A 41 2.16 -16.13 -3.59
C GLY A 41 2.77 -15.91 -2.19
N PHE A 42 2.09 -16.44 -1.16
CA PHE A 42 2.52 -16.29 0.24
C PHE A 42 1.99 -17.42 1.12
N GLU A 43 2.66 -17.65 2.25
CA GLU A 43 2.18 -18.52 3.34
C GLU A 43 2.04 -17.70 4.63
N VAL A 44 0.87 -17.76 5.25
CA VAL A 44 0.55 -17.00 6.48
C VAL A 44 0.15 -17.90 7.66
N ASP A 45 -0.22 -19.15 7.38
CA ASP A 45 -0.68 -20.12 8.38
C ASP A 45 0.37 -21.22 8.60
N ARG A 46 0.29 -21.93 9.73
CA ARG A 46 1.26 -22.97 10.08
C ARG A 46 0.67 -24.36 9.90
N GLU A 47 1.38 -25.21 9.17
CA GLU A 47 0.99 -26.60 8.94
C GLU A 47 0.70 -27.35 10.26
N GLY A 48 -0.37 -28.14 10.26
CA GLY A 48 -0.82 -28.95 11.41
C GLY A 48 -1.64 -28.21 12.48
N LYS A 49 -1.66 -26.87 12.50
CA LYS A 49 -2.53 -26.09 13.39
C LYS A 49 -4.01 -26.18 12.99
N ASP A 50 -4.90 -25.82 13.91
CA ASP A 50 -6.35 -25.98 13.71
C ASP A 50 -6.86 -25.11 12.55
N THR A 51 -6.39 -23.86 12.46
CA THR A 51 -6.68 -22.96 11.32
C THR A 51 -6.26 -23.55 9.99
N TRP A 52 -5.08 -24.17 9.94
CA TRP A 52 -4.58 -24.83 8.73
C TRP A 52 -5.42 -26.05 8.37
N ARG A 53 -5.82 -26.86 9.36
CA ARG A 53 -6.72 -28.01 9.14
C ARG A 53 -8.10 -27.57 8.66
N HIS A 54 -8.66 -26.49 9.20
CA HIS A 54 -9.94 -25.93 8.73
C HIS A 54 -9.85 -25.47 7.28
N ARG A 55 -8.78 -24.75 6.91
CA ARG A 55 -8.52 -24.36 5.51
C ARG A 55 -8.43 -25.58 4.60
N ARG A 56 -7.64 -26.60 4.99
CA ARG A 56 -7.47 -27.84 4.19
C ARG A 56 -8.76 -28.64 4.05
N ALA A 57 -9.68 -28.52 5.00
CA ALA A 57 -11.02 -29.09 4.92
C ALA A 57 -11.98 -28.28 4.02
N GLY A 58 -11.57 -27.10 3.53
CA GLY A 58 -12.33 -26.29 2.59
C GLY A 58 -12.95 -25.01 3.17
N ALA A 59 -12.66 -24.65 4.43
CA ALA A 59 -13.15 -23.40 4.99
C ALA A 59 -12.44 -22.18 4.36
N ASP A 60 -13.23 -21.22 3.88
CA ASP A 60 -12.77 -19.89 3.44
C ASP A 60 -13.95 -18.90 3.62
N PRO A 61 -13.81 -17.83 4.42
CA PRO A 61 -12.62 -17.43 5.18
C PRO A 61 -12.42 -18.21 6.48
N VAL A 62 -11.21 -18.13 7.03
CA VAL A 62 -10.83 -18.66 8.36
C VAL A 62 -10.45 -17.50 9.28
N ALA A 63 -10.96 -17.48 10.51
CA ALA A 63 -10.64 -16.47 11.51
C ALA A 63 -10.22 -17.09 12.85
N ILE A 64 -9.31 -16.41 13.55
CA ILE A 64 -8.88 -16.74 14.91
C ILE A 64 -8.73 -15.44 15.72
N VAL A 65 -9.12 -15.48 17.00
CA VAL A 65 -9.00 -14.36 17.94
C VAL A 65 -8.41 -14.84 19.26
N SER A 66 -7.59 -14.01 19.87
CA SER A 66 -7.03 -14.21 21.20
C SER A 66 -7.03 -12.87 21.96
N LYS A 67 -6.53 -12.89 23.21
CA LYS A 67 -6.33 -11.67 24.00
C LYS A 67 -5.32 -10.71 23.38
N THR A 68 -4.44 -11.18 22.49
CA THR A 68 -3.37 -10.37 21.89
C THR A 68 -3.69 -9.91 20.47
N GLY A 69 -4.73 -10.43 19.83
CA GLY A 69 -5.13 -9.98 18.50
C GLY A 69 -6.00 -10.96 17.73
N THR A 70 -6.28 -10.57 16.50
CA THR A 70 -7.13 -11.29 15.55
C THR A 70 -6.38 -11.51 14.25
N ALA A 71 -6.49 -12.71 13.69
CA ALA A 71 -6.12 -12.97 12.30
C ALA A 71 -7.36 -13.41 11.53
N TRP A 72 -7.59 -12.78 10.39
CA TRP A 72 -8.61 -13.16 9.41
C TRP A 72 -7.89 -13.46 8.11
N MET A 73 -8.14 -14.65 7.57
CA MET A 73 -7.44 -15.18 6.40
C MET A 73 -8.47 -15.57 5.37
N SER A 74 -8.30 -15.06 4.15
CA SER A 74 -8.99 -15.57 2.97
C SER A 74 -7.96 -16.07 1.98
N PHE A 75 -8.30 -17.18 1.33
CA PHE A 75 -7.39 -17.90 0.43
C PHE A 75 -7.83 -17.83 -1.03
N ARG A 76 -8.73 -16.90 -1.33
CA ARG A 76 -9.05 -16.45 -2.69
C ARG A 76 -8.40 -15.08 -2.96
N PRO A 77 -8.05 -14.77 -4.22
CA PRO A 77 -7.57 -13.45 -4.57
C PRO A 77 -8.67 -12.40 -4.37
N LEU A 78 -8.30 -11.25 -3.83
CA LEU A 78 -9.15 -10.08 -3.63
C LEU A 78 -8.57 -8.89 -4.40
N SER A 79 -9.44 -8.07 -4.96
CA SER A 79 -9.07 -6.77 -5.53
C SER A 79 -8.53 -5.83 -4.44
N LEU A 80 -7.78 -4.80 -4.83
CA LEU A 80 -7.34 -3.77 -3.87
C LEU A 80 -8.53 -3.09 -3.19
N ALA A 81 -9.62 -2.82 -3.93
CA ALA A 81 -10.84 -2.24 -3.36
C ALA A 81 -11.46 -3.13 -2.27
N GLU A 82 -11.55 -4.44 -2.50
CA GLU A 82 -12.03 -5.41 -1.50
C GLU A 82 -11.11 -5.47 -0.27
N LEU A 83 -9.80 -5.39 -0.46
CA LEU A 83 -8.84 -5.36 0.66
C LEU A 83 -8.98 -4.08 1.47
N LEU A 84 -9.05 -2.92 0.82
CA LEU A 84 -9.21 -1.61 1.47
C LEU A 84 -10.52 -1.53 2.27
N ALA A 85 -11.61 -2.12 1.78
CA ALA A 85 -12.88 -2.19 2.52
C ALA A 85 -12.78 -2.96 3.84
N ARG A 86 -11.76 -3.82 4.00
CA ARG A 86 -11.49 -4.59 5.23
C ARG A 86 -10.52 -3.88 6.19
N MET A 87 -9.94 -2.75 5.79
CA MET A 87 -8.98 -1.99 6.61
C MET A 87 -9.70 -1.01 7.56
N ASP A 88 -10.83 -1.41 8.12
CA ASP A 88 -11.63 -0.55 8.98
C ASP A 88 -10.85 -0.07 10.20
N GLY A 89 -11.05 1.20 10.55
CA GLY A 89 -10.32 1.88 11.62
C GLY A 89 -8.90 2.34 11.27
N ALA A 90 -8.40 2.13 10.04
CA ALA A 90 -7.13 2.74 9.61
C ALA A 90 -7.32 4.19 9.15
N ASP A 91 -6.44 5.09 9.61
CA ASP A 91 -6.38 6.47 9.14
C ASP A 91 -5.64 6.54 7.80
N VAL A 92 -4.59 5.75 7.66
CA VAL A 92 -3.72 5.66 6.48
C VAL A 92 -3.48 4.20 6.13
N VAL A 93 -3.60 3.85 4.85
CA VAL A 93 -3.19 2.55 4.32
C VAL A 93 -2.03 2.73 3.34
N LEU A 94 -0.91 2.06 3.64
CA LEU A 94 0.20 1.95 2.71
C LEU A 94 0.05 0.68 1.87
N VAL A 95 0.08 0.82 0.57
CA VAL A 95 -0.07 -0.28 -0.39
C VAL A 95 1.29 -0.56 -1.03
N GLU A 96 1.95 -1.63 -0.63
CA GLU A 96 3.16 -2.09 -1.30
C GLU A 96 2.78 -2.90 -2.56
N GLY A 97 3.01 -2.31 -3.74
CA GLY A 97 2.65 -2.91 -5.03
C GLY A 97 1.37 -2.34 -5.64
N PHE A 98 0.61 -3.21 -6.33
CA PHE A 98 -0.56 -2.80 -7.14
C PHE A 98 -0.27 -1.65 -8.13
N LYS A 99 0.90 -1.67 -8.79
CA LYS A 99 1.47 -0.51 -9.50
C LYS A 99 0.55 0.19 -10.53
N GLU A 100 -0.41 -0.54 -11.09
CA GLU A 100 -1.35 -0.04 -12.10
C GLU A 100 -2.59 0.65 -11.51
N GLU A 101 -2.82 0.57 -10.19
CA GLU A 101 -3.90 1.27 -9.50
C GLU A 101 -3.69 2.79 -9.50
N ALA A 102 -4.79 3.54 -9.42
CA ALA A 102 -4.78 5.00 -9.62
C ALA A 102 -4.54 5.82 -8.33
N TYR A 103 -4.18 5.19 -7.21
CA TYR A 103 -3.94 5.91 -5.96
C TYR A 103 -2.63 6.73 -6.03
N PRO A 104 -2.52 7.83 -5.24
CA PRO A 104 -1.27 8.58 -5.10
C PRO A 104 -0.13 7.64 -4.69
N LYS A 105 1.00 7.71 -5.39
CA LYS A 105 2.07 6.72 -5.22
C LYS A 105 3.46 7.33 -5.16
N ILE A 106 4.30 6.72 -4.34
CA ILE A 106 5.75 6.93 -4.29
C ILE A 106 6.39 5.81 -5.11
N VAL A 107 7.24 6.18 -6.07
CA VAL A 107 8.03 5.22 -6.85
C VAL A 107 9.42 5.14 -6.24
N VAL A 108 9.85 3.94 -5.86
CA VAL A 108 11.18 3.66 -5.35
C VAL A 108 12.08 3.25 -6.52
N VAL A 109 13.15 4.01 -6.73
CA VAL A 109 14.09 3.86 -7.85
C VAL A 109 15.46 3.51 -7.28
N ARG A 110 16.00 2.35 -7.65
CA ARG A 110 17.29 1.84 -7.16
C ARG A 110 18.38 1.82 -8.23
N SER A 111 18.01 1.75 -9.50
CA SER A 111 18.93 1.87 -10.63
C SER A 111 18.50 2.98 -11.59
N PRO A 112 19.41 3.50 -12.45
CA PRO A 112 19.05 4.47 -13.49
C PRO A 112 17.94 3.99 -14.44
N ASP A 113 17.84 2.68 -14.68
CA ASP A 113 16.81 2.12 -15.56
C ASP A 113 15.42 2.13 -14.91
N ASP A 114 15.35 2.20 -13.57
CA ASP A 114 14.09 2.21 -12.85
C ASP A 114 13.30 3.52 -13.05
N TRP A 115 13.93 4.58 -13.58
CA TRP A 115 13.25 5.86 -13.86
C TRP A 115 12.14 5.72 -14.91
N GLU A 116 12.26 4.77 -15.84
CA GLU A 116 11.20 4.45 -16.81
C GLU A 116 9.88 4.10 -16.10
N LEU A 117 9.95 3.40 -14.97
CA LEU A 117 8.79 3.08 -14.15
C LEU A 117 8.11 4.34 -13.61
N ALA A 118 8.90 5.33 -13.14
CA ALA A 118 8.38 6.57 -12.62
C ALA A 118 7.73 7.43 -13.73
N GLY A 119 8.32 7.45 -14.93
CA GLY A 119 7.78 8.20 -16.07
C GLY A 119 6.50 7.62 -16.67
N ARG A 120 6.27 6.29 -16.60
CA ARG A 120 5.09 5.66 -17.19
C ARG A 120 3.86 5.57 -16.28
N LEU A 121 4.06 5.57 -14.96
CA LEU A 121 2.98 5.35 -14.00
C LEU A 121 2.16 6.61 -13.77
N ARG A 122 0.85 6.45 -13.58
CA ARG A 122 -0.04 7.57 -13.22
C ARG A 122 -0.06 7.79 -11.71
N GLY A 123 -0.36 9.01 -11.27
CA GLY A 123 -0.53 9.34 -9.86
C GLY A 123 0.77 9.34 -9.05
N VAL A 124 1.93 9.42 -9.70
CA VAL A 124 3.23 9.50 -9.02
C VAL A 124 3.35 10.87 -8.35
N MET A 125 3.29 10.88 -7.01
CA MET A 125 3.34 12.10 -6.22
C MET A 125 4.76 12.48 -5.78
N ALA A 126 5.67 11.51 -5.78
CA ALA A 126 7.10 11.67 -5.52
C ALA A 126 7.88 10.41 -5.94
N VAL A 127 9.19 10.56 -6.09
CA VAL A 127 10.15 9.46 -6.26
C VAL A 127 11.06 9.38 -5.04
N ALA A 128 11.29 8.17 -4.53
CA ALA A 128 12.30 7.87 -3.54
C ALA A 128 13.48 7.18 -4.23
N ALA A 129 14.60 7.89 -4.40
CA ALA A 129 15.73 7.43 -5.18
C ALA A 129 16.92 7.07 -4.29
N TRP A 130 17.53 5.91 -4.56
CA TRP A 130 18.83 5.56 -4.00
C TRP A 130 19.95 6.36 -4.69
N PRO A 131 21.09 6.62 -4.01
CA PRO A 131 22.21 7.36 -4.60
C PRO A 131 22.68 6.82 -5.96
N GLU A 132 22.70 5.49 -6.11
CA GLU A 132 23.13 4.79 -7.33
C GLU A 132 22.15 5.00 -8.50
N ALA A 133 20.91 5.37 -8.19
CA ALA A 133 19.89 5.65 -9.18
C ALA A 133 19.92 7.10 -9.67
N LEU A 134 20.66 8.00 -9.01
CA LEU A 134 20.69 9.42 -9.35
C LEU A 134 21.41 9.61 -10.70
N GLY A 135 20.61 9.60 -11.78
CA GLY A 135 21.03 9.72 -13.17
C GLY A 135 19.96 10.39 -14.02
N ASN A 136 19.81 9.99 -15.29
CA ASN A 136 18.86 10.59 -16.24
C ASN A 136 17.40 10.49 -15.75
N ARG A 137 16.88 11.57 -15.14
CA ARG A 137 15.51 11.69 -14.59
C ARG A 137 14.44 11.93 -15.66
N SER A 138 14.61 11.34 -16.84
CA SER A 138 13.72 11.58 -17.99
C SER A 138 12.26 11.29 -17.62
N GLY A 139 11.38 12.27 -17.85
CA GLY A 139 9.92 12.08 -17.75
C GLY A 139 9.32 12.18 -16.34
N VAL A 140 10.05 12.71 -15.35
CA VAL A 140 9.53 12.90 -13.98
C VAL A 140 9.55 14.36 -13.57
N GLU A 141 8.37 14.95 -13.32
CA GLU A 141 8.19 16.33 -12.86
C GLU A 141 7.92 16.43 -11.34
N CYS A 142 7.68 15.30 -10.67
CA CYS A 142 7.37 15.28 -9.25
C CYS A 142 8.63 15.38 -8.37
N PRO A 143 8.48 15.72 -7.07
CA PRO A 143 9.59 15.79 -6.14
C PRO A 143 10.36 14.47 -6.05
N VAL A 144 11.68 14.57 -5.97
CA VAL A 144 12.59 13.43 -5.78
C VAL A 144 13.25 13.57 -4.42
N PHE A 145 13.10 12.56 -3.58
CA PHE A 145 13.72 12.47 -2.27
C PHE A 145 14.76 11.35 -2.26
N SER A 146 15.72 11.46 -1.34
CA SER A 146 16.55 10.30 -1.02
C SER A 146 15.67 9.17 -0.47
N ALA A 147 15.95 7.93 -0.85
CA ALA A 147 15.26 6.77 -0.29
C ALA A 147 15.48 6.63 1.24
N ASP A 148 16.51 7.27 1.78
CA ASP A 148 16.78 7.34 3.21
C ASP A 148 16.11 8.52 3.94
N ASP A 149 15.57 9.48 3.20
CA ASP A 149 14.95 10.69 3.76
C ASP A 149 13.46 10.46 4.07
N VAL A 150 13.23 9.71 5.15
CA VAL A 150 11.87 9.33 5.58
C VAL A 150 11.05 10.54 5.98
N GLU A 151 11.67 11.61 6.50
CA GLU A 151 10.96 12.80 6.96
C GLU A 151 10.36 13.60 5.80
N GLU A 152 11.13 13.82 4.73
CA GLU A 152 10.63 14.50 3.54
C GLU A 152 9.52 13.68 2.85
N ILE A 153 9.71 12.36 2.75
CA ILE A 153 8.69 11.45 2.18
C ILE A 153 7.43 11.46 3.04
N PHE A 154 7.56 11.41 4.37
CA PHE A 154 6.44 11.56 5.31
C PHE A 154 5.73 12.91 5.13
N GLY A 155 6.48 14.00 5.03
CA GLY A 155 5.95 15.35 4.79
C GLY A 155 5.12 15.40 3.51
N ARG A 156 5.59 14.72 2.45
CA ARG A 156 4.86 14.60 1.19
C ARG A 156 3.57 13.80 1.34
N LEU A 157 3.56 12.70 2.11
CA LEU A 157 2.33 11.97 2.43
C LEU A 157 1.32 12.87 3.15
N VAL A 158 1.76 13.58 4.20
CA VAL A 158 0.90 14.48 4.99
C VAL A 158 0.32 15.60 4.13
N ALA A 159 1.12 16.18 3.21
CA ALA A 159 0.63 17.17 2.24
C ALA A 159 -0.49 16.56 1.36
N GLY A 160 -0.26 15.37 0.80
CA GLY A 160 -1.27 14.67 0.00
C GLY A 160 -2.56 14.33 0.76
N MET A 161 -2.48 14.12 2.08
CA MET A 161 -3.68 13.92 2.91
C MET A 161 -4.55 15.18 2.99
N LYS A 162 -3.93 16.37 2.95
CA LYS A 162 -4.59 17.69 3.00
C LYS A 162 -5.15 18.09 1.65
N ASP A 163 -4.44 17.85 0.56
CA ASP A 163 -4.86 18.22 -0.80
C ASP A 163 -6.18 17.53 -1.21
N ALA A 164 -6.33 16.25 -0.83
CA ALA A 164 -7.56 15.48 -1.02
C ALA A 164 -8.75 16.01 -0.19
N GLY A 165 -8.53 16.91 0.76
CA GLY A 165 -9.59 17.60 1.51
C GLY A 165 -10.29 18.71 0.71
N SER A 166 -9.74 19.13 -0.43
CA SER A 166 -10.30 20.18 -1.30
C SER A 166 -11.02 19.64 -2.54
N CYS A 167 -10.86 18.35 -2.85
CA CYS A 167 -11.43 17.72 -4.05
C CYS A 167 -12.25 16.48 -3.65
N GLY A 168 -13.57 16.64 -3.68
CA GLY A 168 -14.56 15.57 -3.83
C GLY A 168 -14.67 14.55 -2.70
N ARG A 169 -15.75 14.66 -1.90
CA ARG A 169 -16.38 13.44 -1.36
C ARG A 169 -16.64 12.53 -2.56
N PHE A 170 -16.00 11.37 -2.63
CA PHE A 170 -16.50 10.27 -3.46
C PHE A 170 -17.91 9.99 -2.95
N GLU A 171 -18.91 10.42 -3.72
CA GLU A 171 -20.29 10.05 -3.50
C GLU A 171 -20.33 8.52 -3.50
N ARG A 172 -20.82 7.94 -2.40
CA ARG A 172 -21.25 6.56 -2.42
C ARG A 172 -22.41 6.52 -3.39
N GLU A 173 -22.30 5.75 -4.47
CA GLU A 173 -23.48 5.33 -5.22
C GLU A 173 -24.34 4.52 -4.26
N GLU A 174 -25.28 5.20 -3.60
CA GLU A 174 -26.40 4.56 -2.92
C GLU A 174 -27.22 3.87 -4.02
N GLY A 175 -27.22 2.54 -3.97
CA GLY A 175 -27.99 1.71 -4.89
C GLY A 175 -29.45 2.14 -4.91
N ARG A 176 -29.95 2.44 -6.11
CA ARG A 176 -31.39 2.56 -6.35
C ARG A 176 -32.06 1.21 -6.02
N PRO A 177 -33.17 1.20 -5.27
CA PRO A 177 -34.01 0.03 -5.22
C PRO A 177 -34.68 -0.14 -6.58
N HIS A 178 -34.50 -1.30 -7.20
CA HIS A 178 -35.40 -1.76 -8.25
C HIS A 178 -36.71 -2.19 -7.59
N GLU A 179 -37.72 -1.32 -7.66
CA GLU A 179 -39.12 -1.74 -7.62
C GLU A 179 -39.54 -2.13 -9.04
N GLY A 180 -40.16 -3.30 -9.19
CA GLY A 180 -40.69 -3.84 -10.45
C GLY A 180 -40.57 -5.34 -10.55
#